data_AF-X6L268-F1
#
_entry.id   AF-X6L268-F1
#
_cell.length_a   1.000
_cell.length_b   1.000
_cell.length_c   1.000
_cell.angle_alpha   90.00
_cell.angle_beta   90.00
_cell.angle_gamma   90.00
#
_symmetry.space_group_name_H-M   'P 1'
#
loop_
_entity.id
_entity.type
_entity.pdbx_description
1 polymer ?
#
loop_
_entity_poly.entity_id
_entity_poly.type
_entity_poly.pdbx_seq_one_letter_code
_entity_poly.pdbx_strand_id
1 'polypeptide(L)'
;MALIAASPALAEGDALVIGNSRYSAMQTLFGAARVAASAQAMRDKGFDVAEVQDADAPAMREAFGDFAEMLAEDEGGPVVIVLAGAFLHGTGGAYLLPVEGDGAIDEAEVLTEAFPLDAALSVLEQYPGRAFLILGESAAEPEVGPWLRLGAGDLDIPQGVTVLRGPAADVARYAARDLARAGRLLPRAAAEYALTLEGYAPQDLVIVQPEEAGAPQGATEPPLPDPEAPEAAAPKPEEPVAEAPEPAPEPEAPAVDPEDELAWNLAQGADTAEGYDAYLSRFPEGAFASAARQRLKAIEDEPFYQQRRAEEQLELDREARRGVQRDLTMLGFDTRGIDGIFGPGTRGAIEAWQEGEGIEASGYLTAAQIATIDTRAAARAAELEREAEQRQAELERQDRLFWGDMQGRGDEASIRAYLERFPDGAFVEDARALLRGIERQREERAAASDRRAWERAEAGGTVEAYRDYLETFPGGAFAAEAESRVRRLEQESGRVQDVAVARQEEAELNLNAAAKRLAEARLSQLGLPGGEGDGRFDEDTRRALRRYQETRGLRGSGYFDEQTVVRLLADGVLGND
;
A
#
# COMPACT_ATOMS: atom_id res chain seq x y z
N MET A 1 -13.49 43.94 15.46
CA MET A 1 -13.71 43.08 14.29
C MET A 1 -12.38 42.87 13.61
N ALA A 2 -11.73 41.73 13.89
CA ALA A 2 -10.53 41.33 13.16
C ALA A 2 -11.00 40.44 12.01
N LEU A 3 -10.73 40.86 10.77
CA LEU A 3 -10.91 40.02 9.59
C LEU A 3 -9.88 38.89 9.68
N ILE A 4 -10.37 37.64 9.79
CA ILE A 4 -9.58 36.46 9.48
C ILE A 4 -9.51 36.41 7.95
N ALA A 5 -8.34 36.73 7.39
CA ALA A 5 -8.06 36.44 6.01
C ALA A 5 -7.93 34.91 5.89
N ALA A 6 -8.85 34.28 5.16
CA ALA A 6 -8.69 32.92 4.71
C ALA A 6 -7.49 32.88 3.75
N SER A 7 -6.44 32.15 4.11
CA SER A 7 -5.43 31.74 3.16
C SER A 7 -6.10 30.90 2.06
N PRO A 8 -5.71 31.02 0.78
CA PRO A 8 -6.14 30.04 -0.21
C PRO A 8 -5.54 28.69 0.21
N ALA A 9 -6.40 27.71 0.45
CA ALA A 9 -5.96 26.33 0.60
C ALA A 9 -5.32 25.91 -0.73
N LEU A 10 -4.14 25.31 -0.65
CA LEU A 10 -3.52 24.60 -1.77
C LEU A 10 -4.51 23.52 -2.24
N ALA A 11 -4.60 23.28 -3.54
CA ALA A 11 -5.27 22.06 -4.01
C ALA A 11 -4.42 20.86 -3.53
N GLU A 12 -4.87 20.21 -2.46
CA GLU A 12 -4.31 18.99 -1.91
C GLU A 12 -4.36 17.92 -3.01
N GLY A 13 -3.25 17.20 -3.22
CA GLY A 13 -3.15 16.20 -4.30
C GLY A 13 -3.54 14.82 -3.80
N ASP A 14 -4.08 13.98 -4.67
CA ASP A 14 -4.46 12.61 -4.30
C ASP A 14 -3.42 11.62 -4.80
N ALA A 15 -3.06 10.65 -3.95
CA ALA A 15 -2.14 9.60 -4.36
C ALA A 15 -2.50 8.19 -3.88
N LEU A 16 -2.22 7.23 -4.75
CA LEU A 16 -2.19 5.80 -4.43
C LEU A 16 -0.75 5.31 -4.52
N VAL A 17 -0.29 4.63 -3.47
CA VAL A 17 1.05 4.02 -3.44
C VAL A 17 0.91 2.54 -3.12
N ILE A 18 1.19 1.68 -4.10
CA ILE A 18 1.24 0.22 -3.93
C ILE A 18 2.68 -0.24 -4.14
N GLY A 19 3.23 -0.94 -3.15
CA GLY A 19 4.60 -1.43 -3.22
C GLY A 19 4.76 -2.86 -2.73
N ASN A 20 5.05 -3.76 -3.67
CA ASN A 20 5.24 -5.18 -3.40
C ASN A 20 6.70 -5.57 -3.59
N SER A 21 7.31 -6.17 -2.57
CA SER A 21 8.76 -6.43 -2.53
C SER A 21 9.17 -7.83 -2.06
N ARG A 22 8.22 -8.63 -1.58
CA ARG A 22 8.42 -9.98 -1.03
C ARG A 22 8.43 -11.11 -2.07
N TYR A 23 8.90 -10.87 -3.29
CA TYR A 23 9.03 -11.94 -4.29
C TYR A 23 10.28 -12.82 -4.09
N SER A 24 11.26 -12.33 -3.32
CA SER A 24 12.46 -13.09 -2.91
C SER A 24 13.08 -12.50 -1.64
N ALA A 25 13.80 -13.33 -0.86
CA ALA A 25 14.39 -12.95 0.44
C ALA A 25 15.35 -11.74 0.38
N MET A 26 15.97 -11.47 -0.77
CA MET A 26 16.91 -10.35 -0.96
C MET A 26 16.21 -9.01 -1.29
N GLN A 27 14.98 -9.05 -1.83
CA GLN A 27 14.18 -7.84 -2.14
C GLN A 27 13.41 -7.32 -0.92
N THR A 28 13.06 -8.20 0.02
CA THR A 28 12.36 -7.88 1.29
C THR A 28 13.11 -6.84 2.16
N LEU A 29 14.45 -6.84 2.15
CA LEU A 29 15.26 -5.93 2.97
C LEU A 29 15.32 -4.49 2.44
N PHE A 30 15.08 -4.28 1.14
CA PHE A 30 15.25 -2.98 0.49
C PHE A 30 13.95 -2.39 -0.08
N GLY A 31 12.91 -3.19 -0.30
CA GLY A 31 11.65 -2.72 -0.89
C GLY A 31 10.69 -2.07 0.11
N ALA A 32 10.44 -2.68 1.27
CA ALA A 32 9.47 -2.17 2.26
C ALA A 32 9.80 -0.76 2.78
N ALA A 33 11.09 -0.46 3.03
CA ALA A 33 11.52 0.86 3.49
C ALA A 33 11.37 1.98 2.44
N ARG A 34 11.28 1.63 1.15
CA ARG A 34 11.26 2.60 0.04
C ARG A 34 9.87 3.11 -0.30
N VAL A 35 8.85 2.27 -0.12
CA VAL A 35 7.44 2.57 -0.40
C VAL A 35 6.88 3.48 0.69
N ALA A 36 7.11 3.13 1.97
CA ALA A 36 6.76 3.96 3.13
C ALA A 36 7.38 5.35 3.05
N ALA A 37 8.65 5.44 2.66
CA ALA A 37 9.33 6.72 2.55
C ALA A 37 8.72 7.62 1.46
N SER A 38 8.23 7.03 0.37
CA SER A 38 7.59 7.76 -0.73
C SER A 38 6.21 8.27 -0.33
N ALA A 39 5.37 7.42 0.26
CA ALA A 39 4.06 7.81 0.76
C ALA A 39 4.17 8.87 1.86
N GLN A 40 5.10 8.71 2.81
CA GLN A 40 5.33 9.70 3.86
C GLN A 40 5.78 11.05 3.29
N ALA A 41 6.69 11.06 2.31
CA ALA A 41 7.15 12.29 1.68
C ALA A 41 6.01 13.04 0.95
N MET A 42 5.03 12.32 0.40
CA MET A 42 3.84 12.90 -0.23
C MET A 42 2.87 13.49 0.82
N ARG A 43 2.62 12.75 1.92
CA ARG A 43 1.81 13.25 3.06
C ARG A 43 2.41 14.51 3.69
N ASP A 44 3.73 14.54 3.88
CA ASP A 44 4.46 15.71 4.41
C ASP A 44 4.33 16.96 3.52
N LYS A 45 3.82 16.80 2.29
CA LYS A 45 3.60 17.85 1.30
C LYS A 45 2.13 18.12 1.00
N GLY A 46 1.21 17.56 1.79
CA GLY A 46 -0.23 17.82 1.69
C GLY A 46 -0.93 16.99 0.62
N PHE A 47 -0.41 15.81 0.29
CA PHE A 47 -1.18 14.81 -0.45
C PHE A 47 -2.00 13.96 0.51
N ASP A 48 -3.21 13.61 0.10
CA ASP A 48 -3.97 12.50 0.67
C ASP A 48 -3.52 11.19 0.01
N VAL A 49 -3.02 10.26 0.82
CA VAL A 49 -2.29 9.08 0.32
C VAL A 49 -2.89 7.78 0.84
N ALA A 50 -3.52 7.02 -0.05
CA ALA A 50 -3.81 5.61 0.14
C ALA A 50 -2.53 4.80 -0.11
N GLU A 51 -2.12 3.99 0.85
CA GLU A 51 -0.87 3.25 0.79
C GLU A 51 -1.10 1.80 1.21
N VAL A 52 -0.55 0.88 0.44
CA VAL A 52 -0.48 -0.53 0.81
C VAL A 52 0.87 -1.13 0.41
N GLN A 53 1.39 -2.03 1.25
CA GLN A 53 2.70 -2.64 1.08
C GLN A 53 2.62 -4.15 1.18
N ASP A 54 3.45 -4.83 0.38
CA ASP A 54 3.54 -6.29 0.31
C ASP A 54 2.16 -6.96 0.31
N ALA A 55 1.26 -6.39 -0.48
CA ALA A 55 -0.16 -6.70 -0.46
C ALA A 55 -0.52 -7.94 -1.27
N ASP A 56 -1.50 -8.68 -0.77
CA ASP A 56 -2.25 -9.66 -1.55
C ASP A 56 -3.22 -8.97 -2.53
N ALA A 57 -3.87 -9.76 -3.38
CA ALA A 57 -4.82 -9.25 -4.37
C ALA A 57 -6.02 -8.52 -3.74
N PRO A 58 -6.66 -9.02 -2.65
CA PRO A 58 -7.69 -8.30 -1.93
C PRO A 58 -7.25 -6.92 -1.41
N ALA A 59 -6.09 -6.83 -0.75
CA ALA A 59 -5.60 -5.59 -0.15
C ALA A 59 -5.23 -4.53 -1.22
N MET A 60 -4.67 -4.94 -2.36
CA MET A 60 -4.45 -4.02 -3.48
C MET A 60 -5.76 -3.44 -4.03
N ARG A 61 -6.82 -4.26 -4.13
CA ARG A 61 -8.14 -3.82 -4.60
C ARG A 61 -8.82 -2.90 -3.59
N GLU A 62 -8.68 -3.18 -2.30
CA GLU A 62 -9.18 -2.30 -1.23
C GLU A 62 -8.50 -0.94 -1.27
N ALA A 63 -7.16 -0.89 -1.33
CA ALA A 63 -6.41 0.37 -1.41
C ALA A 63 -6.75 1.19 -2.67
N PHE A 64 -6.99 0.53 -3.80
CA PHE A 64 -7.46 1.20 -5.02
C PHE A 64 -8.90 1.72 -4.87
N GLY A 65 -9.76 1.00 -4.15
CA GLY A 65 -11.10 1.44 -3.80
C GLY A 65 -11.07 2.70 -2.92
N ASP A 66 -10.27 2.70 -1.86
CA ASP A 66 -10.08 3.86 -0.98
C ASP A 66 -9.58 5.07 -1.78
N PHE A 67 -8.64 4.87 -2.69
CA PHE A 67 -8.16 5.91 -3.60
C PHE A 67 -9.26 6.48 -4.51
N ALA A 68 -10.08 5.62 -5.09
CA ALA A 68 -11.20 6.07 -5.93
C ALA A 68 -12.24 6.86 -5.13
N GLU A 69 -12.45 6.55 -3.85
CA GLU A 69 -13.32 7.32 -2.96
C GLU A 69 -12.73 8.70 -2.62
N MET A 70 -11.43 8.79 -2.33
CA MET A 70 -10.75 10.08 -2.09
C MET A 70 -10.88 11.03 -3.28
N LEU A 71 -10.73 10.52 -4.50
CA LEU A 71 -10.89 11.30 -5.73
C LEU A 71 -12.29 11.89 -5.93
N ALA A 72 -13.32 11.42 -5.21
CA ALA A 72 -14.66 12.00 -5.28
C ALA A 72 -14.73 13.40 -4.65
N GLU A 73 -13.77 13.75 -3.79
CA GLU A 73 -13.67 15.04 -3.08
C GLU A 73 -12.60 15.98 -3.70
N ASP A 74 -11.95 15.57 -4.80
CA ASP A 74 -10.82 16.26 -5.44
C ASP A 74 -11.12 17.73 -5.82
N GLU A 75 -10.32 18.65 -5.27
CA GLU A 75 -10.43 20.10 -5.49
C GLU A 75 -9.54 20.61 -6.66
N GLY A 76 -9.00 19.72 -7.49
CA GLY A 76 -8.21 20.04 -8.69
C GLY A 76 -6.70 19.83 -8.55
N GLY A 77 -6.26 19.00 -7.60
CA GLY A 77 -4.85 18.69 -7.32
C GLY A 77 -4.23 17.69 -8.32
N PRO A 78 -2.93 17.39 -8.24
CA PRO A 78 -2.35 16.31 -9.03
C PRO A 78 -2.87 14.95 -8.56
N VAL A 79 -3.16 14.06 -9.52
CA VAL A 79 -3.60 12.67 -9.26
C VAL A 79 -2.46 11.72 -9.60
N VAL A 80 -1.91 11.04 -8.59
CA VAL A 80 -0.68 10.25 -8.73
C VAL A 80 -0.90 8.80 -8.31
N ILE A 81 -0.57 7.85 -9.18
CA ILE A 81 -0.53 6.43 -8.83
C ILE A 81 0.92 5.94 -8.93
N VAL A 82 1.47 5.45 -7.83
CA VAL A 82 2.80 4.85 -7.75
C VAL A 82 2.65 3.34 -7.54
N LEU A 83 3.07 2.55 -8.52
CA LEU A 83 3.08 1.09 -8.44
C LEU A 83 4.53 0.60 -8.50
N ALA A 84 4.99 -0.11 -7.49
CA ALA A 84 6.32 -0.69 -7.45
C ALA A 84 6.26 -2.19 -7.17
N GLY A 85 6.89 -3.01 -7.99
CA GLY A 85 6.90 -4.46 -7.82
C GLY A 85 7.21 -5.23 -9.10
N ALA A 86 6.85 -6.51 -9.09
CA ALA A 86 6.98 -7.37 -10.26
C ALA A 86 5.78 -7.16 -11.20
N PHE A 87 6.06 -6.96 -12.49
CA PHE A 87 5.03 -6.79 -13.50
C PHE A 87 5.10 -7.93 -14.52
N LEU A 88 3.92 -8.35 -14.97
CA LEU A 88 3.76 -9.27 -16.10
C LEU A 88 2.83 -8.63 -17.12
N HIS A 89 3.07 -8.91 -18.40
CA HIS A 89 2.19 -8.46 -19.46
C HIS A 89 1.86 -9.59 -20.43
N GLY A 90 0.67 -9.50 -21.03
CA GLY A 90 0.18 -10.52 -21.97
C GLY A 90 -0.85 -9.94 -22.93
N THR A 91 -1.72 -10.79 -23.45
CA THR A 91 -2.80 -10.36 -24.36
C THR A 91 -3.90 -9.56 -23.66
N GLY A 92 -4.06 -9.72 -22.35
CA GLY A 92 -5.04 -9.01 -21.54
C GLY A 92 -4.51 -7.74 -20.87
N GLY A 93 -3.39 -7.18 -21.33
CA GLY A 93 -2.76 -5.99 -20.73
C GLY A 93 -1.63 -6.34 -19.76
N ALA A 94 -1.30 -5.38 -18.90
CA ALA A 94 -0.22 -5.47 -17.91
C ALA A 94 -0.76 -5.56 -16.48
N TYR A 95 -0.05 -6.28 -15.63
CA TYR A 95 -0.48 -6.65 -14.28
C TYR A 95 0.64 -6.46 -13.26
N LEU A 96 0.33 -5.90 -12.10
CA LEU A 96 1.19 -5.89 -10.91
C LEU A 96 0.88 -7.12 -10.05
N LEU A 97 1.92 -7.87 -9.69
CA LEU A 97 1.75 -9.16 -9.00
C LEU A 97 1.46 -8.98 -7.50
N PRO A 98 0.55 -9.77 -6.91
CA PRO A 98 0.40 -9.84 -5.45
C PRO A 98 1.58 -10.58 -4.80
N VAL A 99 1.69 -10.49 -3.48
CA VAL A 99 2.76 -11.14 -2.69
C VAL A 99 2.42 -12.56 -2.21
N GLU A 100 1.18 -13.04 -2.37
CA GLU A 100 0.80 -14.38 -1.90
C GLU A 100 1.43 -15.53 -2.71
N GLY A 101 1.85 -16.57 -1.98
CA GLY A 101 2.29 -17.87 -2.51
C GLY A 101 3.79 -18.13 -2.39
N ASP A 102 4.16 -19.13 -1.59
CA ASP A 102 5.50 -19.74 -1.55
C ASP A 102 5.76 -20.72 -2.71
N GLY A 103 4.99 -20.60 -3.80
CA GLY A 103 4.96 -21.52 -4.93
C GLY A 103 5.02 -20.83 -6.30
N ALA A 104 5.10 -21.65 -7.35
CA ALA A 104 5.02 -21.18 -8.74
C ALA A 104 3.71 -20.42 -8.96
N ILE A 105 3.82 -19.19 -9.44
CA ILE A 105 2.67 -18.31 -9.71
C ILE A 105 1.88 -18.92 -10.89
N ASP A 106 0.62 -19.29 -10.68
CA ASP A 106 -0.25 -19.81 -11.74
C ASP A 106 -0.65 -18.68 -12.68
N GLU A 107 -0.51 -18.88 -14.00
CA GLU A 107 -0.94 -17.89 -15.00
C GLU A 107 -2.42 -17.54 -14.88
N ALA A 108 -3.26 -18.53 -14.53
CA ALA A 108 -4.69 -18.30 -14.35
C ALA A 108 -4.96 -17.36 -13.17
N GLU A 109 -4.21 -17.52 -12.09
CA GLU A 109 -4.29 -16.70 -10.89
C GLU A 109 -3.84 -15.27 -11.15
N VAL A 110 -2.77 -15.06 -11.92
CA VAL A 110 -2.36 -13.70 -12.35
C VAL A 110 -3.47 -13.02 -13.15
N LEU A 111 -4.08 -13.72 -14.10
CA LEU A 111 -5.12 -13.14 -14.94
C LEU A 111 -6.42 -12.83 -14.19
N THR A 112 -6.69 -13.49 -13.07
CA THR A 112 -7.91 -13.29 -12.28
C THR A 112 -7.73 -12.43 -11.04
N GLU A 113 -6.53 -12.42 -10.44
CA GLU A 113 -6.28 -11.84 -9.12
C GLU A 113 -5.22 -10.74 -9.12
N ALA A 114 -4.28 -10.71 -10.07
CA ALA A 114 -3.28 -9.65 -10.11
C ALA A 114 -3.91 -8.29 -10.45
N PHE A 115 -3.25 -7.21 -10.04
CA PHE A 115 -3.79 -5.87 -10.19
C PHE A 115 -3.58 -5.37 -11.63
N PRO A 116 -4.64 -5.12 -12.41
CA PRO A 116 -4.52 -4.71 -13.81
C PRO A 116 -4.15 -3.23 -13.93
N LEU A 117 -3.08 -2.91 -14.66
CA LEU A 117 -2.65 -1.52 -14.89
C LEU A 117 -3.69 -0.72 -15.70
N ASP A 118 -4.47 -1.39 -16.53
CA ASP A 118 -5.57 -0.78 -17.28
C ASP A 118 -6.63 -0.15 -16.35
N ALA A 119 -6.85 -0.71 -15.15
CA ALA A 119 -7.74 -0.10 -14.17
C ALA A 119 -7.19 1.24 -13.65
N ALA A 120 -5.88 1.30 -13.36
CA ALA A 120 -5.22 2.54 -12.97
C ALA A 120 -5.27 3.59 -14.10
N LEU A 121 -4.97 3.18 -15.33
CA LEU A 121 -5.04 4.06 -16.51
C LEU A 121 -6.46 4.57 -16.78
N SER A 122 -7.48 3.73 -16.58
CA SER A 122 -8.89 4.11 -16.75
C SER A 122 -9.34 5.18 -15.75
N VAL A 123 -8.82 5.14 -14.51
CA VAL A 123 -9.07 6.19 -13.52
C VAL A 123 -8.33 7.46 -13.92
N LEU A 124 -7.05 7.35 -14.28
CA LEU A 124 -6.21 8.49 -14.66
C LEU A 124 -6.68 9.20 -15.93
N GLU A 125 -7.34 8.52 -16.86
CA GLU A 125 -7.94 9.10 -18.07
C GLU A 125 -8.92 10.23 -17.75
N GLN A 126 -9.58 10.20 -16.59
CA GLN A 126 -10.54 11.23 -16.17
C GLN A 126 -9.86 12.55 -15.75
N TYR A 127 -8.54 12.55 -15.58
CA TYR A 127 -7.76 13.67 -15.05
C TYR A 127 -6.66 14.15 -16.02
N PRO A 128 -6.99 14.45 -17.30
CA PRO A 128 -5.99 14.75 -18.32
C PRO A 128 -5.17 15.99 -17.95
N GLY A 129 -3.85 15.91 -18.12
CA GLY A 129 -2.89 16.97 -17.85
C GLY A 129 -2.43 17.07 -16.39
N ARG A 130 -3.09 16.37 -15.46
CA ARG A 130 -2.70 16.29 -14.04
C ARG A 130 -2.66 14.85 -13.48
N ALA A 131 -2.69 13.86 -14.38
CA ALA A 131 -2.65 12.43 -14.08
C ALA A 131 -1.24 11.85 -14.31
N PHE A 132 -0.71 11.18 -13.30
CA PHE A 132 0.63 10.61 -13.31
C PHE A 132 0.61 9.14 -12.85
N LEU A 133 1.03 8.22 -13.73
CA LEU A 133 1.30 6.82 -13.37
C LEU A 133 2.82 6.62 -13.27
N ILE A 134 3.29 6.10 -12.14
CA ILE A 134 4.71 5.91 -11.88
C ILE A 134 4.95 4.44 -11.58
N LEU A 135 5.74 3.77 -12.43
CA LEU A 135 5.96 2.33 -12.43
C LEU A 135 7.41 1.98 -12.06
N GLY A 136 7.60 1.42 -10.87
CA GLY A 136 8.86 0.89 -10.38
C GLY A 136 8.99 -0.61 -10.63
N GLU A 137 9.61 -0.99 -11.74
CA GLU A 137 9.76 -2.40 -12.15
C GLU A 137 10.87 -3.09 -11.33
N SER A 138 10.54 -4.21 -10.68
CA SER A 138 11.48 -5.09 -9.99
C SER A 138 11.83 -6.30 -10.86
N ALA A 139 13.09 -6.74 -10.80
CA ALA A 139 13.59 -7.93 -11.50
C ALA A 139 13.17 -9.21 -10.75
N ALA A 140 11.87 -9.48 -10.66
CA ALA A 140 11.40 -10.81 -10.28
C ALA A 140 11.52 -11.73 -11.49
N GLU A 141 11.99 -12.97 -11.31
CA GLU A 141 12.01 -14.00 -12.35
C GLU A 141 11.02 -15.13 -12.00
N PRO A 142 9.70 -14.88 -11.96
CA PRO A 142 8.75 -15.96 -11.80
C PRO A 142 8.80 -16.88 -13.03
N GLU A 143 8.71 -18.20 -12.82
CA GLU A 143 8.43 -19.14 -13.91
C GLU A 143 7.02 -18.88 -14.42
N VAL A 144 6.91 -18.06 -15.45
CA VAL A 144 5.64 -17.76 -16.15
C VAL A 144 5.47 -18.68 -17.34
N GLY A 145 4.24 -19.11 -17.59
CA GLY A 145 3.91 -19.95 -18.72
C GLY A 145 3.97 -19.19 -20.07
N PRO A 146 3.43 -19.78 -21.15
CA PRO A 146 3.63 -19.28 -22.51
C PRO A 146 2.87 -17.98 -22.86
N TRP A 147 1.93 -17.52 -22.02
CA TRP A 147 1.04 -16.39 -22.36
C TRP A 147 1.42 -15.07 -21.70
N LEU A 148 2.25 -15.11 -20.66
CA LEU A 148 2.73 -13.94 -19.93
C LEU A 148 4.23 -13.72 -20.16
N ARG A 149 4.64 -12.46 -20.16
CA ARG A 149 6.04 -12.04 -20.27
C ARG A 149 6.39 -11.09 -19.15
N LEU A 150 7.66 -11.11 -18.77
CA LEU A 150 8.17 -10.24 -17.71
C LEU A 150 8.16 -8.76 -18.12
N GLY A 151 7.76 -7.90 -17.18
CA GLY A 151 7.71 -6.44 -17.32
C GLY A 151 6.30 -5.91 -17.57
N ALA A 152 6.16 -4.58 -17.53
CA ALA A 152 4.88 -3.92 -17.80
C ALA A 152 4.53 -3.89 -19.31
N GLY A 153 5.45 -4.26 -20.20
CA GLY A 153 5.23 -4.26 -21.65
C GLY A 153 5.02 -2.86 -22.23
N ASP A 154 4.33 -2.82 -23.37
CA ASP A 154 3.81 -1.60 -23.98
C ASP A 154 2.42 -1.32 -23.39
N LEU A 155 2.19 -0.09 -22.94
CA LEU A 155 0.94 0.34 -22.32
C LEU A 155 0.12 1.19 -23.31
N ASP A 156 -1.19 0.98 -23.35
CA ASP A 156 -2.11 1.83 -24.09
C ASP A 156 -2.43 3.08 -23.28
N ILE A 157 -1.51 4.05 -23.28
CA ILE A 157 -1.58 5.24 -22.43
C ILE A 157 -2.66 6.22 -22.96
N PRO A 158 -3.69 6.57 -22.17
CA PRO A 158 -4.72 7.53 -22.57
C PRO A 158 -4.18 8.95 -22.79
N GLN A 159 -4.89 9.74 -23.59
CA GLN A 159 -4.50 11.13 -23.87
C GLN A 159 -4.53 11.97 -22.59
N GLY A 160 -3.44 12.71 -22.34
CA GLY A 160 -3.31 13.55 -21.15
C GLY A 160 -2.79 12.83 -19.90
N VAL A 161 -2.55 11.52 -19.96
CA VAL A 161 -1.91 10.76 -18.88
C VAL A 161 -0.40 10.73 -19.09
N THR A 162 0.35 10.98 -18.02
CA THR A 162 1.81 10.88 -18.01
C THR A 162 2.24 9.57 -17.36
N VAL A 163 3.08 8.78 -18.02
CA VAL A 163 3.64 7.55 -17.44
C VAL A 163 5.14 7.71 -17.25
N LEU A 164 5.62 7.42 -16.05
CA LEU A 164 7.03 7.41 -15.71
C LEU A 164 7.44 6.00 -15.26
N ARG A 165 8.32 5.34 -15.99
CA ARG A 165 8.71 3.94 -15.70
C ARG A 165 10.22 3.77 -15.58
N GLY A 166 10.64 2.85 -14.71
CA GLY A 166 12.04 2.49 -14.57
C GLY A 166 12.27 1.48 -13.45
N PRO A 167 13.53 1.18 -13.10
CA PRO A 167 13.84 0.28 -12.00
C PRO A 167 13.21 0.77 -10.69
N ALA A 168 12.63 -0.14 -9.91
CA ALA A 168 11.94 0.19 -8.65
C ALA A 168 12.80 1.02 -7.68
N ALA A 169 14.12 0.79 -7.66
CA ALA A 169 15.05 1.55 -6.83
C ALA A 169 15.18 3.03 -7.25
N ASP A 170 15.15 3.31 -8.55
CA ASP A 170 15.29 4.67 -9.10
C ASP A 170 13.98 5.43 -8.98
N VAL A 171 12.86 4.76 -9.25
CA VAL A 171 11.51 5.30 -9.02
C VAL A 171 11.30 5.67 -7.55
N ALA A 172 11.68 4.80 -6.62
CA ALA A 172 11.58 5.11 -5.19
C ALA A 172 12.44 6.32 -4.78
N ARG A 173 13.63 6.46 -5.39
CA ARG A 173 14.51 7.60 -5.12
C ARG A 173 13.91 8.91 -5.64
N TYR A 174 13.33 8.88 -6.84
CA TYR A 174 12.59 9.99 -7.41
C TYR A 174 11.36 10.35 -6.56
N ALA A 175 10.54 9.35 -6.20
CA ALA A 175 9.34 9.51 -5.40
C ALA A 175 9.63 10.15 -4.03
N ALA A 176 10.66 9.67 -3.33
CA ALA A 176 11.03 10.19 -2.02
C ALA A 176 11.65 11.61 -2.04
N ARG A 177 12.21 12.07 -3.16
CA ARG A 177 12.99 13.33 -3.21
C ARG A 177 12.34 14.46 -4.00
N ASP A 178 11.73 14.13 -5.13
CA ASP A 178 11.39 15.11 -6.16
C ASP A 178 9.94 15.04 -6.63
N LEU A 179 9.23 13.93 -6.40
CA LEU A 179 7.84 13.77 -6.87
C LEU A 179 6.89 14.79 -6.23
N ALA A 180 6.97 14.96 -4.91
CA ALA A 180 6.16 15.95 -4.18
C ALA A 180 6.80 17.34 -4.11
N ARG A 181 7.83 17.61 -4.94
CA ARG A 181 8.58 18.86 -4.91
C ARG A 181 7.97 19.89 -5.86
N ALA A 182 7.52 21.00 -5.29
CA ALA A 182 6.91 22.10 -6.04
C ALA A 182 7.86 22.69 -7.12
N GLY A 183 7.34 22.91 -8.33
CA GLY A 183 8.07 23.48 -9.46
C GLY A 183 9.13 22.56 -10.09
N ARG A 184 9.14 21.27 -9.75
CA ARG A 184 10.11 20.32 -10.31
C ARG A 184 9.66 19.86 -11.70
N LEU A 185 10.44 20.24 -12.72
CA LEU A 185 10.21 19.81 -14.10
C LEU A 185 10.37 18.30 -14.27
N LEU A 186 9.28 17.62 -14.64
CA LEU A 186 9.20 16.18 -14.75
C LEU A 186 10.14 15.60 -15.83
N PRO A 187 10.26 16.16 -17.05
CA PRO A 187 11.18 15.63 -18.06
C PRO A 187 12.65 15.70 -17.63
N ARG A 188 13.05 16.73 -16.87
CA ARG A 188 14.41 16.82 -16.32
C ARG A 188 14.64 15.81 -15.21
N ALA A 189 13.67 15.65 -14.31
CA ALA A 189 13.76 14.63 -13.27
C ALA A 189 13.84 13.23 -13.89
N ALA A 190 13.02 12.92 -14.89
CA ALA A 190 13.06 11.65 -15.60
C ALA A 190 14.47 11.35 -16.15
N ALA A 191 15.10 12.31 -16.83
CA ALA A 191 16.46 12.17 -17.34
C ALA A 191 17.51 11.96 -16.23
N GLU A 192 17.41 12.69 -15.12
CA GLU A 192 18.35 12.59 -13.99
C GLU A 192 18.29 11.24 -13.26
N TYR A 193 17.08 10.66 -13.12
CA TYR A 193 16.88 9.34 -12.51
C TYR A 193 16.92 8.19 -13.53
N ALA A 194 17.26 8.48 -14.80
CA ALA A 194 17.24 7.52 -15.91
C ALA A 194 15.90 6.78 -16.05
N LEU A 195 14.79 7.48 -15.80
CA LEU A 195 13.43 7.00 -15.95
C LEU A 195 12.94 7.30 -17.37
N THR A 196 12.11 6.40 -17.90
CA THR A 196 11.46 6.57 -19.19
C THR A 196 10.15 7.32 -18.99
N LEU A 197 9.92 8.34 -19.80
CA LEU A 197 8.72 9.15 -19.77
C LEU A 197 7.90 8.87 -21.04
N GLU A 198 6.65 8.47 -20.87
CA GLU A 198 5.73 8.08 -21.94
C GLU A 198 4.39 8.83 -21.80
N GLY A 199 3.62 8.92 -22.89
CA GLY A 199 2.33 9.61 -22.90
C GLY A 199 2.44 11.14 -23.00
N TYR A 200 1.64 11.86 -22.22
CA TYR A 200 1.60 13.32 -22.19
C TYR A 200 2.80 13.90 -21.43
N ALA A 201 3.77 14.47 -22.15
CA ALA A 201 5.03 14.92 -21.55
C ALA A 201 5.54 16.26 -22.13
N PRO A 202 4.85 17.38 -21.90
CA PRO A 202 5.37 18.69 -22.29
C PRO A 202 6.61 19.08 -21.46
N GLN A 203 7.46 19.94 -22.03
CA GLN A 203 8.78 20.27 -21.47
C GLN A 203 8.70 21.02 -20.12
N ASP A 204 7.59 21.68 -19.86
CA ASP A 204 7.27 22.48 -18.68
C ASP A 204 6.38 21.73 -17.66
N LEU A 205 6.13 20.43 -17.88
CA LEU A 205 5.30 19.62 -16.99
C LEU A 205 5.90 19.57 -15.58
N VAL A 206 5.08 19.89 -14.57
CA VAL A 206 5.37 19.75 -13.14
C VAL A 206 4.22 19.00 -12.47
N ILE A 207 4.52 18.19 -11.45
CA ILE A 207 3.48 17.47 -10.68
C ILE A 207 2.83 18.43 -9.67
N VAL A 208 3.67 19.09 -8.86
CA VAL A 208 3.22 20.08 -7.88
C VAL A 208 3.57 21.47 -8.40
N GLN A 209 2.57 22.33 -8.55
CA GLN A 209 2.80 23.71 -8.99
C GLN A 209 3.51 24.52 -7.89
N PRO A 210 4.47 25.39 -8.23
CA PRO A 210 5.10 26.29 -7.26
C PRO A 210 4.08 27.31 -6.74
N GLU A 211 4.15 27.67 -5.45
CA GLU A 211 3.37 28.79 -4.89
C GLU A 211 3.62 30.04 -5.73
N GLU A 212 2.56 30.59 -6.33
CA GLU A 212 2.56 31.99 -6.73
C GLU A 212 2.68 32.84 -5.46
N ALA A 213 3.90 33.20 -5.09
CA ALA A 213 4.14 34.35 -4.25
C ALA A 213 3.48 35.56 -4.94
N GLY A 214 2.40 36.05 -4.34
CA GLY A 214 1.49 37.05 -4.93
C GLY A 214 2.19 38.04 -5.85
N ALA A 215 1.92 37.94 -7.14
CA ALA A 215 2.29 38.95 -8.10
C ALA A 215 1.54 40.25 -7.73
N PRO A 216 2.23 41.40 -7.58
CA PRO A 216 1.54 42.68 -7.60
C PRO A 216 0.90 42.83 -8.99
N GLN A 217 -0.43 42.89 -9.01
CA GLN A 217 -1.21 43.27 -10.17
C GLN A 217 -0.67 44.59 -10.74
N GLY A 218 -0.38 44.59 -12.04
CA GLY A 218 -0.20 45.82 -12.81
C GLY A 218 1.11 45.88 -13.59
N ALA A 219 1.17 45.13 -14.69
CA ALA A 219 1.92 45.57 -15.87
C ALA A 219 1.30 44.91 -17.10
N THR A 220 0.28 45.57 -17.61
CA THR A 220 -0.28 45.32 -18.92
C THR A 220 0.83 45.42 -19.96
N GLU A 221 0.90 44.40 -20.80
CA GLU A 221 1.56 44.34 -22.09
C GLU A 221 1.39 45.65 -22.89
N PRO A 222 2.43 46.09 -23.62
CA PRO A 222 2.18 46.83 -24.85
C PRO A 222 2.79 46.16 -26.09
N PRO A 223 2.06 46.15 -27.22
CA PRO A 223 2.53 45.65 -28.50
C PRO A 223 3.34 46.71 -29.28
N LEU A 224 4.07 46.17 -30.27
CA LEU A 224 4.89 46.75 -31.36
C LEU A 224 4.61 48.19 -31.82
N PRO A 225 5.65 48.91 -32.29
CA PRO A 225 5.47 49.67 -33.54
C PRO A 225 6.70 49.70 -34.49
N ASP A 226 6.39 49.79 -35.78
CA ASP A 226 7.12 50.48 -36.86
C ASP A 226 6.05 51.25 -37.66
N PRO A 227 6.33 52.25 -38.51
CA PRO A 227 7.39 53.27 -38.52
C PRO A 227 6.81 54.71 -38.77
N GLU A 228 7.47 55.80 -38.35
CA GLU A 228 7.39 57.13 -39.02
C GLU A 228 8.30 58.18 -38.31
N ALA A 229 9.14 58.86 -39.10
CA ALA A 229 9.97 60.02 -38.74
C ALA A 229 9.17 61.34 -39.01
N PRO A 230 9.71 62.59 -38.89
CA PRO A 230 11.02 63.07 -38.41
C PRO A 230 10.94 64.36 -37.50
N GLU A 231 12.13 64.94 -37.23
CA GLU A 231 12.41 66.38 -36.97
C GLU A 231 12.05 66.96 -35.56
N ALA A 232 12.83 67.83 -34.91
CA ALA A 232 13.92 68.72 -35.36
C ALA A 232 14.82 69.21 -34.20
N ALA A 233 16.07 69.58 -34.58
CA ALA A 233 16.84 70.77 -34.15
C ALA A 233 17.30 70.91 -32.69
N ALA A 234 18.54 71.29 -32.34
CA ALA A 234 19.71 71.79 -33.09
C ALA A 234 20.99 71.68 -32.22
N PRO A 235 22.22 71.72 -32.81
CA PRO A 235 23.50 71.52 -32.11
C PRO A 235 24.46 72.74 -32.07
N LYS A 236 25.61 72.54 -31.38
CA LYS A 236 26.98 73.16 -31.51
C LYS A 236 27.30 74.48 -30.78
N PRO A 237 28.58 74.73 -30.33
CA PRO A 237 29.83 74.60 -31.12
C PRO A 237 31.10 73.96 -30.50
N GLU A 238 32.00 73.59 -31.44
CA GLU A 238 33.40 73.11 -31.38
C GLU A 238 34.41 74.27 -31.19
N GLU A 239 35.68 74.08 -30.81
CA GLU A 239 36.86 73.66 -31.63
C GLU A 239 38.16 73.66 -30.75
N PRO A 240 39.37 73.23 -31.19
CA PRO A 240 39.74 72.44 -32.38
C PRO A 240 40.74 71.29 -32.09
N VAL A 241 40.74 70.22 -32.90
CA VAL A 241 41.95 69.39 -33.14
C VAL A 241 42.01 69.03 -34.63
N ALA A 242 43.22 69.11 -35.16
CA ALA A 242 43.59 69.10 -36.57
C ALA A 242 43.31 67.77 -37.31
N GLU A 243 42.85 67.94 -38.55
CA GLU A 243 43.22 67.27 -39.80
C GLU A 243 43.77 65.82 -39.71
N ALA A 244 42.90 64.84 -40.00
CA ALA A 244 43.26 63.47 -40.34
C ALA A 244 42.96 63.20 -41.83
N PRO A 245 43.86 62.51 -42.58
CA PRO A 245 43.70 62.26 -44.00
C PRO A 245 42.69 61.11 -44.28
N GLU A 246 42.25 61.05 -45.53
CA GLU A 246 41.30 60.08 -46.12
C GLU A 246 41.50 58.62 -45.68
N PRO A 247 40.43 57.80 -45.59
CA PRO A 247 40.55 56.37 -45.29
C PRO A 247 41.19 55.63 -46.48
N ALA A 248 42.30 54.96 -46.20
CA ALA A 248 42.88 53.95 -47.06
C ALA A 248 41.98 52.69 -47.11
N PRO A 249 41.99 51.91 -48.20
CA PRO A 249 41.22 50.67 -48.30
C PRO A 249 41.74 49.63 -47.28
N GLU A 250 40.82 48.95 -46.60
CA GLU A 250 41.11 47.77 -45.78
C GLU A 250 41.75 46.66 -46.63
N PRO A 251 42.79 45.96 -46.13
CA PRO A 251 43.31 44.78 -46.81
C PRO A 251 42.32 43.63 -46.69
N GLU A 252 41.95 43.02 -47.81
CA GLU A 252 41.18 41.77 -47.87
C GLU A 252 41.82 40.72 -46.95
N ALA A 253 41.04 40.16 -46.03
CA ALA A 253 41.44 39.01 -45.24
C ALA A 253 41.83 37.87 -46.19
N PRO A 254 42.89 37.09 -45.91
CA PRO A 254 43.30 36.00 -46.78
C PRO A 254 42.13 35.02 -46.93
N ALA A 255 41.83 34.61 -48.16
CA ALA A 255 40.83 33.60 -48.45
C ALA A 255 41.24 32.28 -47.76
N VAL A 256 40.59 31.95 -46.65
CA VAL A 256 40.74 30.67 -45.97
C VAL A 256 40.13 29.59 -46.88
N ASP A 257 40.80 28.45 -47.01
CA ASP A 257 40.26 27.33 -47.76
C ASP A 257 38.94 26.86 -47.11
N PRO A 258 37.82 26.79 -47.85
CA PRO A 258 36.55 26.32 -47.31
C PRO A 258 36.63 24.92 -46.66
N GLU A 259 37.53 24.04 -47.12
CA GLU A 259 37.76 22.75 -46.47
C GLU A 259 38.49 22.87 -45.12
N ASP A 260 39.43 23.82 -45.00
CA ASP A 260 40.16 24.12 -43.76
C ASP A 260 39.20 24.70 -42.71
N GLU A 261 38.36 25.65 -43.12
CA GLU A 261 37.32 26.25 -42.27
C GLU A 261 36.29 25.22 -41.78
N LEU A 262 35.83 24.32 -42.65
CA LEU A 262 34.91 23.25 -42.26
C LEU A 262 35.54 22.28 -41.26
N ALA A 263 36.78 21.84 -41.50
CA ALA A 263 37.49 20.91 -40.61
C ALA A 263 37.77 21.55 -39.24
N TRP A 264 38.09 22.84 -39.22
CA TRP A 264 38.26 23.61 -38.00
C TRP A 264 36.96 23.72 -37.19
N ASN A 265 35.83 24.02 -37.84
CA ASN A 265 34.52 24.07 -37.18
C ASN A 265 34.12 22.72 -36.58
N LEU A 266 34.44 21.61 -37.24
CA LEU A 266 34.24 20.27 -36.70
C LEU A 266 35.13 20.00 -35.48
N ALA A 267 36.40 20.38 -35.54
CA ALA A 267 37.33 20.24 -34.41
C ALA A 267 36.92 21.09 -33.20
N GLN A 268 36.49 22.34 -33.42
CA GLN A 268 35.93 23.19 -32.37
C GLN A 268 34.61 22.65 -31.80
N GLY A 269 33.74 22.11 -32.64
CA GLY A 269 32.47 21.53 -32.21
C GLY A 269 32.66 20.28 -31.35
N ALA A 270 33.68 19.47 -31.65
CA ALA A 270 34.06 18.32 -30.84
C ALA A 270 34.82 18.71 -29.57
N ASP A 271 35.72 19.72 -29.66
CA ASP A 271 36.60 20.20 -28.60
C ASP A 271 37.41 19.11 -27.87
N THR A 272 37.80 18.05 -28.61
CA THR A 272 38.60 16.93 -28.10
C THR A 272 40.00 16.91 -28.69
N ALA A 273 40.93 16.25 -28.01
CA ALA A 273 42.28 16.04 -28.51
C ALA A 273 42.28 15.34 -29.87
N GLU A 274 41.42 14.32 -30.06
CA GLU A 274 41.20 13.64 -31.35
C GLU A 274 40.76 14.59 -32.45
N GLY A 275 39.81 15.49 -32.14
CA GLY A 275 39.28 16.45 -33.11
C GLY A 275 40.36 17.40 -33.60
N TYR A 276 41.17 17.94 -32.68
CA TYR A 276 42.28 18.83 -33.02
C TYR A 276 43.44 18.10 -33.69
N ASP A 277 43.76 16.86 -33.30
CA ASP A 277 44.80 16.05 -33.94
C ASP A 277 44.40 15.61 -35.37
N ALA A 278 43.13 15.26 -35.58
CA ALA A 278 42.58 14.99 -36.91
C ALA A 278 42.64 16.23 -37.83
N TYR A 279 42.33 17.41 -37.29
CA TYR A 279 42.50 18.68 -38.00
C TYR A 279 43.96 18.93 -38.37
N LEU A 280 44.89 18.82 -37.40
CA LEU A 280 46.32 19.05 -37.60
C LEU A 280 46.97 18.03 -38.55
N SER A 281 46.45 16.80 -38.60
CA SER A 281 46.89 15.76 -39.52
C SER A 281 46.52 16.09 -40.97
N ARG A 282 45.37 16.74 -41.20
CA ARG A 282 44.90 17.12 -42.55
C ARG A 282 45.41 18.49 -42.98
N PHE A 283 45.52 19.44 -42.06
CA PHE A 283 45.93 20.82 -42.30
C PHE A 283 47.10 21.24 -41.38
N PRO A 284 48.29 20.64 -41.52
CA PRO A 284 49.42 20.90 -40.63
C PRO A 284 49.95 22.36 -40.70
N GLU A 285 49.73 23.04 -41.83
CA GLU A 285 50.05 24.47 -42.03
C GLU A 285 48.79 25.31 -42.33
N GLY A 286 47.60 24.81 -41.96
CA GLY A 286 46.32 25.50 -42.18
C GLY A 286 46.18 26.81 -41.40
N ALA A 287 45.19 27.62 -41.75
CA ALA A 287 44.94 28.93 -41.17
C ALA A 287 44.70 28.86 -39.64
N PHE A 288 44.16 27.75 -39.15
CA PHE A 288 43.86 27.51 -37.73
C PHE A 288 44.85 26.55 -37.04
N ALA A 289 45.93 26.12 -37.70
CA ALA A 289 46.89 25.16 -37.16
C ALA A 289 47.58 25.61 -35.86
N SER A 290 47.81 26.92 -35.69
CA SER A 290 48.37 27.47 -34.44
C SER A 290 47.36 27.39 -33.29
N ALA A 291 46.10 27.74 -33.54
CA ALA A 291 45.01 27.68 -32.57
C ALA A 291 44.71 26.23 -32.17
N ALA A 292 44.65 25.31 -33.13
CA ALA A 292 44.46 23.88 -32.88
C ALA A 292 45.57 23.28 -31.99
N ARG A 293 46.85 23.61 -32.24
CA ARG A 293 47.96 23.16 -31.38
C ARG A 293 47.88 23.71 -29.96
N GLN A 294 47.50 24.99 -29.81
CA GLN A 294 47.32 25.58 -28.49
C GLN A 294 46.20 24.90 -27.72
N ARG A 295 45.07 24.62 -28.39
CA ARG A 295 43.93 23.97 -27.77
C ARG A 295 44.22 22.51 -27.42
N LEU A 296 44.86 21.76 -28.31
CA LEU A 296 45.32 20.40 -28.05
C LEU A 296 46.25 20.36 -26.82
N LYS A 297 47.25 21.24 -26.78
CA LYS A 297 48.16 21.32 -25.64
C LYS A 297 47.43 21.66 -24.34
N ALA A 298 46.46 22.57 -24.38
CA ALA A 298 45.67 22.91 -23.20
C ALA A 298 44.84 21.71 -22.68
N ILE A 299 44.34 20.85 -23.57
CA ILE A 299 43.65 19.59 -23.21
C ILE A 299 44.64 18.57 -22.63
N GLU A 300 45.82 18.44 -23.22
CA GLU A 300 46.87 17.52 -22.75
C GLU A 300 47.46 17.96 -21.40
N ASP A 301 47.52 19.27 -21.13
CA ASP A 301 47.99 19.85 -19.87
C ASP A 301 46.93 19.77 -18.74
N GLU A 302 45.72 19.27 -19.01
CA GLU A 302 44.69 19.05 -17.97
C GLU A 302 45.19 18.03 -16.92
N PRO A 303 44.97 18.28 -15.61
CA PRO A 303 45.32 17.32 -14.57
C PRO A 303 44.69 15.96 -14.84
N PHE A 304 45.51 14.91 -14.70
CA PHE A 304 45.09 13.51 -14.85
C PHE A 304 44.55 13.13 -16.24
N TYR A 305 44.84 13.91 -17.29
CA TYR A 305 44.42 13.61 -18.66
C TYR A 305 44.79 12.18 -19.09
N GLN A 306 46.04 11.76 -18.84
CA GLN A 306 46.52 10.42 -19.20
C GLN A 306 45.75 9.30 -18.48
N GLN A 307 45.39 9.51 -17.22
CA GLN A 307 44.63 8.56 -16.41
C GLN A 307 43.18 8.45 -16.89
N ARG A 308 42.52 9.58 -17.21
CA ARG A 308 41.19 9.58 -17.82
C ARG A 308 41.18 8.80 -19.13
N ARG A 309 42.16 9.07 -20.00
CA ARG A 309 42.32 8.37 -21.29
C ARG A 309 42.56 6.87 -21.11
N ALA A 310 43.38 6.49 -20.14
CA ALA A 310 43.63 5.09 -19.84
C ALA A 310 42.35 4.38 -19.36
N GLU A 311 41.52 5.02 -18.53
CA GLU A 311 40.22 4.48 -18.10
C GLU A 311 39.22 4.37 -19.26
N GLU A 312 39.14 5.38 -20.13
CA GLU A 312 38.29 5.37 -21.32
C GLU A 312 38.66 4.20 -22.26
N GLN A 313 39.95 3.90 -22.41
CA GLN A 313 40.46 2.77 -23.21
C GLN A 313 40.14 1.39 -22.60
N LEU A 314 39.73 1.32 -21.33
CA LEU A 314 39.25 0.06 -20.76
C LEU A 314 37.87 -0.32 -21.30
N GLU A 315 37.17 0.62 -21.97
CA GLU A 315 35.85 0.41 -22.58
C GLU A 315 34.86 -0.26 -21.62
N LEU A 316 34.91 0.12 -20.34
CA LEU A 316 34.08 -0.47 -19.30
C LEU A 316 32.60 -0.29 -19.64
N ASP A 317 31.90 -1.40 -19.84
CA ASP A 317 30.46 -1.41 -20.00
C ASP A 317 29.75 -1.03 -18.70
N ARG A 318 28.43 -0.87 -18.78
CA ARG A 318 27.61 -0.44 -17.64
C ARG A 318 27.68 -1.43 -16.47
N GLU A 319 27.76 -2.73 -16.74
CA GLU A 319 27.77 -3.74 -15.68
C GLU A 319 29.14 -3.81 -14.98
N ALA A 320 30.24 -3.69 -15.73
CA ALA A 320 31.58 -3.56 -15.17
C ALA A 320 31.69 -2.32 -14.27
N ARG A 321 31.12 -1.18 -14.70
CA ARG A 321 31.06 0.05 -13.88
C ARG A 321 30.23 -0.14 -12.61
N ARG A 322 29.09 -0.83 -12.70
CA ARG A 322 28.28 -1.19 -11.52
C ARG A 322 29.02 -2.12 -10.57
N GLY A 323 29.79 -3.08 -11.11
CA GLY A 323 30.66 -3.96 -10.34
C GLY A 323 31.64 -3.16 -9.49
N VAL A 324 32.41 -2.27 -10.13
CA VAL A 324 33.35 -1.38 -9.43
C VAL A 324 32.65 -0.53 -8.36
N GLN A 325 31.49 0.06 -8.66
CA GLN A 325 30.75 0.85 -7.68
C GLN A 325 30.29 0.02 -6.46
N ARG A 326 29.82 -1.21 -6.70
CA ARG A 326 29.40 -2.17 -5.67
C ARG A 326 30.58 -2.56 -4.78
N ASP A 327 31.71 -2.84 -5.40
CA ASP A 327 32.92 -3.29 -4.71
C ASP A 327 33.53 -2.16 -3.88
N LEU A 328 33.58 -0.94 -4.40
CA LEU A 328 33.96 0.25 -3.63
C LEU A 328 33.04 0.46 -2.41
N THR A 329 31.73 0.34 -2.59
CA THR A 329 30.76 0.45 -1.49
C THR A 329 30.98 -0.63 -0.43
N MET A 330 31.23 -1.87 -0.85
CA MET A 330 31.50 -3.00 0.04
C MET A 330 32.79 -2.80 0.85
N LEU A 331 33.79 -2.14 0.25
CA LEU A 331 35.04 -1.76 0.90
C LEU A 331 34.91 -0.52 1.81
N GLY A 332 33.72 0.12 1.84
CA GLY A 332 33.43 1.26 2.70
C GLY A 332 33.60 2.64 2.05
N PHE A 333 33.80 2.69 0.73
CA PHE A 333 33.89 3.93 -0.04
C PHE A 333 32.54 4.27 -0.66
N ASP A 334 31.90 5.35 -0.21
CA ASP A 334 30.54 5.71 -0.63
C ASP A 334 30.51 6.30 -2.05
N THR A 335 29.99 5.53 -3.01
CA THR A 335 29.81 5.96 -4.41
C THR A 335 28.58 6.82 -4.64
N ARG A 336 27.73 7.00 -3.61
CA ARG A 336 26.40 7.65 -3.66
C ARG A 336 25.40 6.96 -4.59
N GLY A 337 25.58 5.66 -4.82
CA GLY A 337 24.72 4.82 -5.63
C GLY A 337 25.48 3.86 -6.53
N ILE A 338 24.78 2.85 -7.04
CA ILE A 338 25.28 1.87 -8.01
C ILE A 338 24.38 1.95 -9.24
N ASP A 339 24.77 2.75 -10.23
CA ASP A 339 23.98 3.08 -11.42
C ASP A 339 24.71 2.75 -12.74
N GLY A 340 26.01 2.49 -12.67
CA GLY A 340 26.91 2.26 -13.81
C GLY A 340 27.45 3.56 -14.41
N ILE A 341 27.25 4.70 -13.76
CA ILE A 341 27.69 6.02 -14.22
C ILE A 341 28.76 6.53 -13.25
N PHE A 342 29.96 6.80 -13.75
CA PHE A 342 31.05 7.36 -12.93
C PHE A 342 30.91 8.88 -12.79
N GLY A 343 29.89 9.31 -12.04
CA GLY A 343 29.65 10.70 -11.68
C GLY A 343 30.53 11.18 -10.52
N PRO A 344 30.32 12.43 -10.04
CA PRO A 344 31.14 13.04 -8.98
C PRO A 344 31.19 12.22 -7.67
N GLY A 345 30.13 11.48 -7.34
CA GLY A 345 30.10 10.58 -6.18
C GLY A 345 31.08 9.41 -6.32
N THR A 346 31.03 8.71 -7.44
CA THR A 346 31.94 7.59 -7.71
C THR A 346 33.39 8.07 -7.89
N ARG A 347 33.61 9.23 -8.52
CA ARG A 347 34.96 9.82 -8.65
C ARG A 347 35.58 10.12 -7.28
N GLY A 348 34.83 10.73 -6.37
CA GLY A 348 35.28 10.95 -5.00
C GLY A 348 35.54 9.65 -4.22
N ALA A 349 34.74 8.60 -4.47
CA ALA A 349 34.98 7.28 -3.88
C ALA A 349 36.27 6.62 -4.40
N ILE A 350 36.54 6.75 -5.71
CA ILE A 350 37.78 6.29 -6.34
C ILE A 350 38.98 7.06 -5.78
N GLU A 351 38.89 8.39 -5.67
CA GLU A 351 39.94 9.22 -5.05
C GLU A 351 40.23 8.76 -3.63
N ALA A 352 39.20 8.61 -2.79
CA ALA A 352 39.36 8.16 -1.40
C ALA A 352 39.97 6.75 -1.32
N TRP A 353 39.60 5.85 -2.22
CA TRP A 353 40.21 4.53 -2.31
C TRP A 353 41.69 4.61 -2.74
N GLN A 354 42.01 5.43 -3.74
CA GLN A 354 43.39 5.65 -4.21
C GLN A 354 44.26 6.25 -3.10
N GLU A 355 43.76 7.24 -2.36
CA GLU A 355 44.44 7.81 -1.19
C GLU A 355 44.69 6.75 -0.12
N GLY A 356 43.70 5.90 0.15
CA GLY A 356 43.83 4.77 1.09
C GLY A 356 44.91 3.76 0.69
N GLU A 357 45.14 3.60 -0.62
CA GLU A 357 46.20 2.76 -1.19
C GLU A 357 47.57 3.47 -1.28
N GLY A 358 47.64 4.76 -0.93
CA GLY A 358 48.85 5.57 -1.10
C GLY A 358 49.20 5.84 -2.57
N ILE A 359 48.20 5.78 -3.45
CA ILE A 359 48.30 6.08 -4.88
C ILE A 359 47.87 7.54 -5.09
N GLU A 360 48.39 8.19 -6.14
CA GLU A 360 47.93 9.52 -6.54
C GLU A 360 46.42 9.50 -6.86
N ALA A 361 45.67 10.37 -6.17
CA ALA A 361 44.21 10.44 -6.22
C ALA A 361 43.73 11.16 -7.49
N SER A 362 43.72 10.42 -8.59
CA SER A 362 43.30 10.91 -9.91
C SER A 362 41.78 10.83 -10.13
N GLY A 363 41.07 9.99 -9.37
CA GLY A 363 39.64 9.72 -9.57
C GLY A 363 39.31 8.83 -10.77
N TYR A 364 40.32 8.39 -11.52
CA TYR A 364 40.21 7.47 -12.65
C TYR A 364 40.91 6.15 -12.35
N LEU A 365 40.34 5.03 -12.81
CA LEU A 365 40.84 3.69 -12.53
C LEU A 365 41.62 3.10 -13.70
N THR A 366 42.67 2.35 -13.34
CA THR A 366 43.37 1.44 -14.26
C THR A 366 42.85 0.01 -14.12
N ALA A 367 43.05 -0.84 -15.14
CA ALA A 367 42.68 -2.26 -15.08
C ALA A 367 43.24 -2.99 -13.85
N ALA A 368 44.47 -2.67 -13.44
CA ALA A 368 45.11 -3.27 -12.27
C ALA A 368 44.45 -2.82 -10.95
N GLN A 369 44.00 -1.57 -10.89
CA GLN A 369 43.28 -1.04 -9.73
C GLN A 369 41.90 -1.66 -9.61
N ILE A 370 41.16 -1.81 -10.72
CA ILE A 370 39.88 -2.54 -10.76
C ILE A 370 40.05 -3.95 -10.22
N ALA A 371 40.99 -4.74 -10.75
CA ALA A 371 41.23 -6.10 -10.27
C ALA A 371 41.57 -6.17 -8.76
N THR A 372 42.23 -5.13 -8.23
CA THR A 372 42.54 -5.02 -6.80
C THR A 372 41.30 -4.74 -5.97
N ILE A 373 40.45 -3.82 -6.41
CA ILE A 373 39.14 -3.51 -5.80
C ILE A 373 38.30 -4.78 -5.75
N ASP A 374 38.13 -5.45 -6.90
CA ASP A 374 37.32 -6.67 -7.03
C ASP A 374 37.80 -7.78 -6.08
N THR A 375 39.11 -8.04 -6.05
CA THR A 375 39.71 -9.09 -5.20
C THR A 375 39.48 -8.81 -3.72
N ARG A 376 39.62 -7.55 -3.29
CA ARG A 376 39.42 -7.17 -1.89
C ARG A 376 37.95 -7.19 -1.50
N ALA A 377 37.06 -6.73 -2.40
CA ALA A 377 35.62 -6.80 -2.18
C ALA A 377 35.18 -8.26 -2.03
N ALA A 378 35.66 -9.17 -2.90
CA ALA A 378 35.39 -10.61 -2.77
C ALA A 378 35.88 -11.18 -1.43
N ALA A 379 37.07 -10.79 -0.96
CA ALA A 379 37.58 -11.20 0.35
C ALA A 379 36.71 -10.68 1.50
N ARG A 380 36.24 -9.42 1.41
CA ARG A 380 35.34 -8.80 2.39
C ARG A 380 33.96 -9.46 2.39
N ALA A 381 33.41 -9.80 1.22
CA ALA A 381 32.16 -10.53 1.11
C ALA A 381 32.24 -11.89 1.83
N ALA A 382 33.30 -12.66 1.57
CA ALA A 382 33.51 -13.96 2.21
C ALA A 382 33.77 -13.87 3.73
N GLU A 383 34.29 -12.76 4.22
CA GLU A 383 34.39 -12.48 5.66
C GLU A 383 32.99 -12.23 6.27
N LEU A 384 32.21 -11.35 5.64
CA LEU A 384 30.85 -11.02 6.09
C LEU A 384 29.91 -12.23 6.08
N GLU A 385 30.02 -13.09 5.07
CA GLU A 385 29.27 -14.35 5.00
C GLU A 385 29.62 -15.28 6.17
N ARG A 386 30.93 -15.49 6.44
CA ARG A 386 31.38 -16.28 7.59
C ARG A 386 30.93 -15.70 8.93
N GLU A 387 30.91 -14.38 9.07
CA GLU A 387 30.35 -13.73 10.26
C GLU A 387 28.84 -13.94 10.39
N ALA A 388 28.11 -13.83 9.28
CA ALA A 388 26.66 -14.08 9.25
C ALA A 388 26.33 -15.53 9.62
N GLU A 389 27.04 -16.49 9.03
CA GLU A 389 26.93 -17.92 9.36
C GLU A 389 27.21 -18.17 10.85
N GLN A 390 28.26 -17.56 11.41
CA GLN A 390 28.59 -17.71 12.82
C GLN A 390 27.51 -17.11 13.74
N ARG A 391 26.99 -15.93 13.40
CA ARG A 391 25.88 -15.31 14.13
C ARG A 391 24.64 -16.19 14.07
N GLN A 392 24.30 -16.70 12.90
CA GLN A 392 23.15 -17.57 12.72
C GLN A 392 23.30 -18.89 13.48
N ALA A 393 24.46 -19.54 13.38
CA ALA A 393 24.75 -20.77 14.13
C ALA A 393 24.68 -20.54 15.66
N GLU A 394 25.07 -19.36 16.14
CA GLU A 394 24.92 -19.00 17.55
C GLU A 394 23.45 -18.82 17.95
N LEU A 395 22.66 -18.11 17.13
CA LEU A 395 21.22 -17.97 17.36
C LEU A 395 20.51 -19.33 17.37
N GLU A 396 20.83 -20.21 16.41
CA GLU A 396 20.29 -21.57 16.33
C GLU A 396 20.72 -22.44 17.53
N ARG A 397 21.96 -22.26 18.03
CA ARG A 397 22.39 -22.91 19.28
C ARG A 397 21.56 -22.42 20.46
N GLN A 398 21.36 -21.12 20.60
CA GLN A 398 20.59 -20.53 21.70
C GLN A 398 19.13 -20.98 21.66
N ASP A 399 18.52 -20.95 20.48
CA ASP A 399 17.19 -21.46 20.20
C ASP A 399 17.07 -22.93 20.65
N ARG A 400 17.96 -23.80 20.17
CA ARG A 400 17.95 -25.23 20.53
C ARG A 400 18.15 -25.49 22.02
N LEU A 401 19.03 -24.74 22.69
CA LEU A 401 19.25 -24.85 24.12
C LEU A 401 18.01 -24.45 24.91
N PHE A 402 17.38 -23.35 24.52
CA PHE A 402 16.15 -22.87 25.15
C PHE A 402 15.00 -23.85 24.93
N TRP A 403 14.83 -24.35 23.70
CA TRP A 403 13.85 -25.37 23.36
C TRP A 403 14.02 -26.64 24.22
N GLY A 404 15.27 -27.10 24.40
CA GLY A 404 15.58 -28.25 25.25
C GLY A 404 15.22 -28.05 26.73
N ASP A 405 15.50 -26.86 27.29
CA ASP A 405 15.09 -26.51 28.66
C ASP A 405 13.56 -26.44 28.79
N MET A 406 12.89 -25.85 27.80
CA MET A 406 11.43 -25.73 27.75
C MET A 406 10.73 -27.11 27.70
N GLN A 407 11.19 -28.02 26.84
CA GLN A 407 10.62 -29.38 26.74
C GLN A 407 10.71 -30.15 28.07
N GLY A 408 11.73 -29.87 28.89
CA GLY A 408 11.86 -30.47 30.22
C GLY A 408 10.78 -30.02 31.22
N ARG A 409 10.23 -28.81 31.06
CA ARG A 409 9.14 -28.27 31.89
C ARG A 409 7.76 -28.61 31.34
N GLY A 410 7.59 -28.56 30.02
CA GLY A 410 6.36 -28.96 29.32
C GLY A 410 5.12 -28.12 29.67
N ASP A 411 5.30 -26.88 30.13
CA ASP A 411 4.24 -25.99 30.57
C ASP A 411 3.88 -24.92 29.53
N GLU A 412 2.60 -24.54 29.50
CA GLU A 412 2.02 -23.57 28.56
C GLU A 412 2.73 -22.21 28.59
N ALA A 413 3.17 -21.78 29.79
CA ALA A 413 3.86 -20.51 29.97
C ALA A 413 5.25 -20.52 29.30
N SER A 414 6.03 -21.59 29.47
CA SER A 414 7.34 -21.70 28.82
C SER A 414 7.23 -21.82 27.30
N ILE A 415 6.20 -22.50 26.77
CA ILE A 415 5.93 -22.57 25.32
C ILE A 415 5.62 -21.18 24.75
N ARG A 416 4.81 -20.37 25.44
CA ARG A 416 4.55 -18.98 25.01
C ARG A 416 5.80 -18.10 25.09
N ALA A 417 6.58 -18.23 26.16
CA ALA A 417 7.83 -17.49 26.31
C ALA A 417 8.84 -17.82 25.19
N TYR A 418 8.87 -19.08 24.72
CA TYR A 418 9.65 -19.47 23.55
C TYR A 418 9.19 -18.75 22.28
N LEU A 419 7.88 -18.79 21.98
CA LEU A 419 7.30 -18.15 20.78
C LEU A 419 7.49 -16.62 20.78
N GLU A 420 7.50 -15.98 21.94
CA GLU A 420 7.78 -14.55 22.07
C GLU A 420 9.27 -14.23 21.86
N ARG A 421 10.16 -15.08 22.38
CA ARG A 421 11.62 -14.87 22.29
C ARG A 421 12.20 -15.22 20.93
N PHE A 422 11.67 -16.25 20.27
CA PHE A 422 12.15 -16.80 19.00
C PHE A 422 10.97 -16.93 18.02
N PRO A 423 10.44 -15.81 17.48
CA PRO A 423 9.27 -15.81 16.61
C PRO A 423 9.50 -16.56 15.28
N ASP A 424 10.75 -16.57 14.81
CA ASP A 424 11.20 -17.25 13.58
C ASP A 424 12.18 -18.40 13.90
N GLY A 425 12.12 -18.94 15.13
CA GLY A 425 12.97 -20.05 15.56
C GLY A 425 12.65 -21.37 14.86
N ALA A 426 13.61 -22.30 14.89
CA ALA A 426 13.49 -23.61 14.22
C ALA A 426 12.37 -24.49 14.79
N PHE A 427 11.91 -24.24 16.02
CA PHE A 427 10.90 -25.04 16.72
C PHE A 427 9.56 -24.31 16.91
N VAL A 428 9.32 -23.20 16.20
CA VAL A 428 8.08 -22.42 16.33
C VAL A 428 6.84 -23.26 16.02
N GLU A 429 6.89 -24.04 14.95
CA GLU A 429 5.77 -24.91 14.56
C GLU A 429 5.52 -26.04 15.57
N ASP A 430 6.60 -26.60 16.13
CA ASP A 430 6.49 -27.59 17.21
C ASP A 430 5.88 -26.96 18.47
N ALA A 431 6.31 -25.75 18.87
CA ALA A 431 5.77 -25.03 20.02
C ALA A 431 4.27 -24.73 19.84
N ARG A 432 3.88 -24.23 18.65
CA ARG A 432 2.48 -23.98 18.30
C ARG A 432 1.66 -25.27 18.35
N ALA A 433 2.20 -26.38 17.85
CA ALA A 433 1.53 -27.67 17.89
C ALA A 433 1.32 -28.17 19.32
N LEU A 434 2.31 -28.01 20.21
CA LEU A 434 2.20 -28.32 21.64
C LEU A 434 1.13 -27.46 22.31
N LEU A 435 1.12 -26.16 22.06
CA LEU A 435 0.13 -25.24 22.63
C LEU A 435 -1.30 -25.62 22.21
N ARG A 436 -1.53 -25.86 20.91
CA ARG A 436 -2.82 -26.36 20.41
C ARG A 436 -3.23 -27.69 21.06
N GLY A 437 -2.26 -28.55 21.37
CA GLY A 437 -2.51 -29.80 22.10
C GLY A 437 -3.02 -29.57 23.52
N ILE A 438 -2.41 -28.62 24.25
CA ILE A 438 -2.81 -28.23 25.61
C ILE A 438 -4.21 -27.60 25.59
N GLU A 439 -4.46 -26.70 24.65
CA GLU A 439 -5.74 -26.02 24.48
C GLU A 439 -6.87 -27.02 24.19
N ARG A 440 -6.68 -27.92 23.22
CA ARG A 440 -7.66 -29.00 22.95
C ARG A 440 -7.93 -29.86 24.18
N GLN A 441 -6.90 -30.23 24.95
CA GLN A 441 -7.10 -31.01 26.16
C GLN A 441 -7.91 -30.24 27.22
N ARG A 442 -7.72 -28.93 27.34
CA ARG A 442 -8.51 -28.07 28.24
C ARG A 442 -9.96 -28.00 27.79
N GLU A 443 -10.20 -27.78 26.50
CA GLU A 443 -11.53 -27.76 25.91
C GLU A 443 -12.27 -29.08 26.11
N GLU A 444 -11.61 -30.21 25.86
CA GLU A 444 -12.18 -31.55 26.09
C GLU A 444 -12.56 -31.77 27.55
N ARG A 445 -11.72 -31.34 28.50
CA ARG A 445 -12.02 -31.41 29.95
C ARG A 445 -13.19 -30.51 30.31
N ALA A 446 -13.24 -29.29 29.78
CA ALA A 446 -14.35 -28.37 30.01
C ALA A 446 -15.66 -28.94 29.47
N ALA A 447 -15.66 -29.44 28.22
CA ALA A 447 -16.80 -30.08 27.58
C ALA A 447 -17.26 -31.36 28.32
N ALA A 448 -16.32 -32.14 28.87
CA ALA A 448 -16.65 -33.29 29.71
C ALA A 448 -17.29 -32.88 31.05
N SER A 449 -16.80 -31.81 31.67
CA SER A 449 -17.38 -31.25 32.90
C SER A 449 -18.80 -30.72 32.66
N ASP A 450 -18.98 -29.97 31.56
CA ASP A 450 -20.26 -29.43 31.10
C ASP A 450 -21.28 -30.57 30.87
N ARG A 451 -20.93 -31.59 30.07
CA ARG A 451 -21.78 -32.77 29.87
C ARG A 451 -22.19 -33.45 31.17
N ARG A 452 -21.25 -33.66 32.09
CA ARG A 452 -21.58 -34.29 33.40
C ARG A 452 -22.51 -33.43 34.24
N ALA A 453 -22.38 -32.10 34.16
CA ALA A 453 -23.26 -31.18 34.86
C ALA A 453 -24.67 -31.19 34.26
N TRP A 454 -24.76 -31.22 32.92
CA TRP A 454 -26.01 -31.39 32.20
C TRP A 454 -26.72 -32.70 32.55
N GLU A 455 -26.01 -33.83 32.54
CA GLU A 455 -26.58 -35.14 32.93
C GLU A 455 -27.17 -35.13 34.35
N ARG A 456 -26.52 -34.41 35.29
CA ARG A 456 -27.07 -34.24 36.66
C ARG A 456 -28.32 -33.36 36.66
N ALA A 457 -28.34 -32.28 35.89
CA ALA A 457 -29.50 -31.42 35.77
C ALA A 457 -30.69 -32.16 35.15
N GLU A 458 -30.44 -32.97 34.11
CA GLU A 458 -31.44 -33.81 33.47
C GLU A 458 -31.97 -34.91 34.40
N ALA A 459 -31.10 -35.56 35.16
CA ALA A 459 -31.51 -36.54 36.18
C ALA A 459 -32.34 -35.91 37.31
N GLY A 460 -32.07 -34.64 37.67
CA GLY A 460 -32.85 -33.89 38.64
C GLY A 460 -34.23 -33.47 38.11
N GLY A 461 -34.29 -33.03 36.84
CA GLY A 461 -35.54 -32.71 36.15
C GLY A 461 -36.35 -31.56 36.76
N THR A 462 -35.75 -30.74 37.63
CA THR A 462 -36.39 -29.60 38.30
C THR A 462 -35.85 -28.27 37.78
N VAL A 463 -36.63 -27.21 37.95
CA VAL A 463 -36.22 -25.83 37.62
C VAL A 463 -34.91 -25.45 38.33
N GLU A 464 -34.77 -25.82 39.59
CA GLU A 464 -33.58 -25.55 40.40
C GLU A 464 -32.33 -26.24 39.81
N ALA A 465 -32.43 -27.52 39.47
CA ALA A 465 -31.31 -28.27 38.89
C ALA A 465 -30.82 -27.68 37.55
N TYR A 466 -31.74 -27.19 36.69
CA TYR A 466 -31.37 -26.54 35.44
C TYR A 466 -30.82 -25.12 35.64
N ARG A 467 -31.26 -24.39 36.67
CA ARG A 467 -30.71 -23.06 37.01
C ARG A 467 -29.31 -23.18 37.58
N ASP A 468 -29.05 -24.16 38.44
CA ASP A 468 -27.70 -24.45 38.97
C ASP A 468 -26.71 -24.78 37.85
N TYR A 469 -27.16 -25.52 36.84
CA TYR A 469 -26.38 -25.77 35.63
C TYR A 469 -26.07 -24.47 34.86
N LEU A 470 -27.07 -23.62 34.62
CA LEU A 470 -26.89 -22.33 33.93
C LEU A 470 -25.98 -21.36 34.70
N GLU A 471 -25.99 -21.39 36.03
CA GLU A 471 -25.09 -20.59 36.85
C GLU A 471 -23.64 -21.08 36.73
N THR A 472 -23.44 -22.39 36.70
CA THR A 472 -22.11 -22.99 36.59
C THR A 472 -21.55 -22.91 35.16
N PHE A 473 -22.42 -22.99 34.15
CA PHE A 473 -22.08 -23.02 32.72
C PHE A 473 -22.97 -22.05 31.90
N PRO A 474 -22.84 -20.73 32.09
CA PRO A 474 -23.71 -19.74 31.43
C PRO A 474 -23.56 -19.71 29.90
N GLY A 475 -22.42 -20.13 29.37
CA GLY A 475 -22.16 -20.33 27.94
C GLY A 475 -21.90 -21.79 27.57
N GLY A 476 -22.35 -22.74 28.39
CA GLY A 476 -22.19 -24.17 28.13
C GLY A 476 -22.94 -24.64 26.88
N ALA A 477 -22.56 -25.81 26.35
CA ALA A 477 -23.16 -26.38 25.15
C ALA A 477 -24.67 -26.65 25.29
N PHE A 478 -25.17 -26.83 26.52
CA PHE A 478 -26.58 -27.12 26.81
C PHE A 478 -27.34 -25.93 27.41
N ALA A 479 -26.76 -24.73 27.46
CA ALA A 479 -27.39 -23.56 28.09
C ALA A 479 -28.76 -23.24 27.46
N ALA A 480 -28.84 -23.16 26.13
CA ALA A 480 -30.10 -22.90 25.42
C ALA A 480 -31.17 -23.97 25.68
N GLU A 481 -30.77 -25.24 25.83
CA GLU A 481 -31.69 -26.32 26.17
C GLU A 481 -32.17 -26.20 27.62
N ALA A 482 -31.26 -25.96 28.56
CA ALA A 482 -31.56 -25.78 29.98
C ALA A 482 -32.59 -24.66 30.20
N GLU A 483 -32.42 -23.51 29.55
CA GLU A 483 -33.38 -22.41 29.61
C GLU A 483 -34.77 -22.80 29.10
N SER A 484 -34.82 -23.57 28.01
CA SER A 484 -36.07 -24.08 27.45
C SER A 484 -36.78 -25.03 28.42
N ARG A 485 -36.02 -25.89 29.12
CA ARG A 485 -36.55 -26.78 30.17
C ARG A 485 -37.10 -25.99 31.34
N VAL A 486 -36.37 -24.99 31.82
CA VAL A 486 -36.81 -24.08 32.90
C VAL A 486 -38.14 -23.44 32.55
N ARG A 487 -38.23 -22.76 31.39
CA ARG A 487 -39.47 -22.10 30.95
C ARG A 487 -40.66 -23.07 30.90
N ARG A 488 -40.45 -24.29 30.41
CA ARG A 488 -41.52 -25.30 30.32
C ARG A 488 -42.00 -25.74 31.71
N LEU A 489 -41.07 -26.10 32.59
CA LEU A 489 -41.39 -26.56 33.95
C LEU A 489 -42.04 -25.46 34.79
N GLU A 490 -41.62 -24.21 34.61
CA GLU A 490 -42.25 -23.04 35.25
C GLU A 490 -43.69 -22.84 34.75
N GLN A 491 -43.93 -22.96 33.43
CA GLN A 491 -45.28 -22.88 32.88
C GLN A 491 -46.17 -24.02 33.38
N GLU A 492 -45.66 -25.24 33.48
CA GLU A 492 -46.40 -26.38 34.02
C GLU A 492 -46.72 -26.18 35.50
N SER A 493 -45.74 -25.76 36.31
CA SER A 493 -45.92 -25.44 37.73
C SER A 493 -46.94 -24.31 37.91
N GLY A 494 -46.84 -23.23 37.13
CA GLY A 494 -47.78 -22.11 37.13
C GLY A 494 -49.20 -22.56 36.78
N ARG A 495 -49.37 -23.41 35.76
CA ARG A 495 -50.69 -23.99 35.41
C ARG A 495 -51.27 -24.81 36.56
N VAL A 496 -50.46 -25.62 37.24
CA VAL A 496 -50.92 -26.42 38.39
C VAL A 496 -51.35 -25.51 39.55
N GLN A 497 -50.60 -24.44 39.82
CA GLN A 497 -50.96 -23.44 40.84
C GLN A 497 -52.24 -22.68 40.46
N ASP A 498 -52.37 -22.23 39.22
CA ASP A 498 -53.56 -21.54 38.72
C ASP A 498 -54.81 -22.40 38.82
N VAL A 499 -54.71 -23.71 38.52
CA VAL A 499 -55.82 -24.66 38.70
C VAL A 499 -56.18 -24.82 40.18
N ALA A 500 -55.19 -24.88 41.08
CA ALA A 500 -55.45 -24.99 42.51
C ALA A 500 -56.14 -23.74 43.08
N VAL A 501 -55.66 -22.55 42.70
CA VAL A 501 -56.26 -21.26 43.10
C VAL A 501 -57.67 -21.12 42.53
N ALA A 502 -57.86 -21.34 41.23
CA ALA A 502 -59.16 -21.19 40.60
C ALA A 502 -60.20 -22.20 41.12
N ARG A 503 -59.76 -23.39 41.54
CA ARG A 503 -60.64 -24.36 42.21
C ARG A 503 -61.12 -23.85 43.57
N GLN A 504 -60.27 -23.13 44.30
CA GLN A 504 -60.65 -22.52 45.57
C GLN A 504 -61.60 -21.33 45.34
N GLU A 505 -61.28 -20.44 44.39
CA GLU A 505 -62.14 -19.31 44.00
C GLU A 505 -63.54 -19.79 43.57
N GLU A 506 -63.63 -20.83 42.74
CA GLU A 506 -64.92 -21.41 42.32
C GLU A 506 -65.74 -21.94 43.50
N ALA A 507 -65.09 -22.50 44.53
CA ALA A 507 -65.75 -22.96 45.74
C ALA A 507 -66.32 -21.79 46.56
N GLU A 508 -65.62 -20.66 46.60
CA GLU A 508 -66.02 -19.44 47.31
C GLU A 508 -67.18 -18.71 46.60
N LEU A 509 -67.29 -18.82 45.27
CA LEU A 509 -68.40 -18.26 44.48
C LEU A 509 -69.78 -18.85 44.82
N ASN A 510 -69.84 -19.98 45.53
CA ASN A 510 -71.09 -20.60 46.01
C ASN A 510 -72.17 -20.74 44.91
N LEU A 511 -71.76 -21.10 43.69
CA LEU A 511 -72.65 -21.19 42.54
C LEU A 511 -73.75 -22.25 42.76
N ASN A 512 -75.01 -21.81 42.76
CA ASN A 512 -76.17 -22.70 42.89
C ASN A 512 -76.38 -23.54 41.61
N ALA A 513 -77.21 -24.59 41.69
CA ALA A 513 -77.43 -25.50 40.55
C ALA A 513 -78.01 -24.80 39.31
N ALA A 514 -78.78 -23.72 39.48
CA ALA A 514 -79.32 -22.94 38.36
C ALA A 514 -78.22 -22.14 37.64
N ALA A 515 -77.31 -21.53 38.40
CA ALA A 515 -76.16 -20.79 37.85
C ALA A 515 -75.19 -21.71 37.09
N LYS A 516 -74.97 -22.93 37.59
CA LYS A 516 -74.11 -23.93 36.91
C LYS A 516 -74.68 -24.38 35.57
N ARG A 517 -75.98 -24.71 35.50
CA ARG A 517 -76.67 -25.03 34.23
C ARG A 517 -76.65 -23.87 33.24
N LEU A 518 -76.87 -22.65 33.74
CA LEU A 518 -76.81 -21.47 32.90
C LEU A 518 -75.42 -21.32 32.28
N ALA A 519 -74.36 -21.54 33.05
CA ALA A 519 -72.99 -21.47 32.55
C ALA A 519 -72.69 -22.53 31.46
N GLU A 520 -73.10 -23.79 31.64
CA GLU A 520 -72.98 -24.85 30.62
C GLU A 520 -73.77 -24.54 29.34
N ALA A 521 -74.99 -24.03 29.48
CA ALA A 521 -75.81 -23.61 28.36
C ALA A 521 -75.15 -22.46 27.58
N ARG A 522 -74.48 -21.52 28.27
CA ARG A 522 -73.74 -20.42 27.63
C ARG A 522 -72.49 -20.89 26.91
N LEU A 523 -71.69 -21.77 27.52
CA LEU A 523 -70.54 -22.37 26.84
C LEU A 523 -70.96 -23.08 25.54
N SER A 524 -72.07 -23.82 25.59
CA SER A 524 -72.64 -24.50 24.42
C SER A 524 -73.12 -23.53 23.34
N GLN A 525 -73.77 -22.43 23.73
CA GLN A 525 -74.19 -21.36 22.79
C GLN A 525 -73.00 -20.69 22.10
N LEU A 526 -71.85 -20.59 22.78
CA LEU A 526 -70.61 -20.06 22.23
C LEU A 526 -69.83 -21.07 21.37
N GLY A 527 -70.42 -22.23 21.04
CA GLY A 527 -69.78 -23.26 20.22
C GLY A 527 -68.72 -24.08 20.96
N LEU A 528 -68.71 -24.02 22.30
CA LEU A 528 -67.82 -24.79 23.18
C LEU A 528 -68.65 -25.78 24.01
N PRO A 529 -69.16 -26.88 23.41
CA PRO A 529 -69.97 -27.85 24.15
C PRO A 529 -69.12 -28.53 25.24
N GLY A 530 -69.63 -28.53 26.47
CA GLY A 530 -68.94 -29.10 27.62
C GLY A 530 -69.92 -29.70 28.60
N GLY A 531 -70.36 -30.93 28.35
CA GLY A 531 -71.30 -31.69 29.20
C GLY A 531 -72.76 -31.67 28.74
N GLU A 532 -73.64 -32.37 29.48
CA GLU A 532 -75.07 -32.57 29.16
C GLU A 532 -75.99 -31.40 29.60
N GLY A 533 -75.44 -30.33 30.19
CA GLY A 533 -76.23 -29.18 30.67
C GLY A 533 -77.01 -29.45 31.97
N ASP A 534 -76.59 -30.44 32.75
CA ASP A 534 -77.28 -30.90 33.96
C ASP A 534 -76.89 -30.12 35.24
N GLY A 535 -75.89 -29.24 35.14
CA GLY A 535 -75.33 -28.43 36.23
C GLY A 535 -74.20 -29.11 36.99
N ARG A 536 -73.65 -30.22 36.49
CA ARG A 536 -72.48 -30.92 37.03
C ARG A 536 -71.27 -30.69 36.12
N PHE A 537 -70.33 -29.87 36.59
CA PHE A 537 -69.08 -29.59 35.88
C PHE A 537 -68.13 -30.80 35.87
N ASP A 538 -68.31 -31.65 34.85
CA ASP A 538 -67.46 -32.79 34.52
C ASP A 538 -66.21 -32.38 33.72
N GLU A 539 -65.36 -33.34 33.38
CA GLU A 539 -64.11 -33.06 32.66
C GLU A 539 -64.35 -32.38 31.30
N ASP A 540 -65.44 -32.70 30.62
CA ASP A 540 -65.83 -32.10 29.35
C ASP A 540 -66.16 -30.62 29.53
N THR A 541 -66.92 -30.29 30.58
CA THR A 541 -67.21 -28.91 30.99
C THR A 541 -65.94 -28.16 31.36
N ARG A 542 -65.02 -28.79 32.11
CA ARG A 542 -63.72 -28.18 32.49
C ARG A 542 -62.87 -27.87 31.27
N ARG A 543 -62.81 -28.76 30.28
CA ARG A 543 -62.09 -28.54 29.02
C ARG A 543 -62.73 -27.44 28.18
N ALA A 544 -64.06 -27.40 28.10
CA ALA A 544 -64.78 -26.34 27.40
C ALA A 544 -64.55 -24.97 28.05
N LEU A 545 -64.62 -24.91 29.37
CA LEU A 545 -64.35 -23.68 30.13
C LEU A 545 -62.89 -23.23 29.98
N ARG A 546 -61.94 -24.16 29.96
CA ARG A 546 -60.53 -23.85 29.73
C ARG A 546 -60.30 -23.26 28.34
N ARG A 547 -60.87 -23.86 27.30
CA ARG A 547 -60.82 -23.33 25.93
C ARG A 547 -61.46 -21.94 25.84
N TYR A 548 -62.59 -21.73 26.51
CA TYR A 548 -63.23 -20.43 26.59
C TYR A 548 -62.30 -19.39 27.22
N GLN A 549 -61.70 -19.71 28.36
CA GLN A 549 -60.78 -18.83 29.08
C GLN A 549 -59.55 -18.49 28.23
N GLU A 550 -58.88 -19.49 27.65
CA GLU A 550 -57.70 -19.32 26.80
C GLU A 550 -58.00 -18.43 25.58
N THR A 551 -59.13 -18.66 24.90
CA THR A 551 -59.53 -17.88 23.70
C THR A 551 -59.85 -16.43 24.02
N ARG A 552 -60.15 -16.09 25.29
CA ARG A 552 -60.52 -14.75 25.74
C ARG A 552 -59.41 -14.05 26.53
N GLY A 553 -58.22 -14.64 26.58
CA GLY A 553 -57.09 -14.12 27.36
C GLY A 553 -57.34 -14.10 28.85
N LEU A 554 -58.24 -14.96 29.34
CA LEU A 554 -58.49 -15.20 30.75
C LEU A 554 -57.57 -16.31 31.27
N ARG A 555 -57.47 -16.47 32.59
CA ARG A 555 -56.74 -17.57 33.22
C ARG A 555 -57.34 -18.91 32.79
N GLY A 556 -56.62 -19.68 31.96
CA GLY A 556 -57.03 -20.98 31.41
C GLY A 556 -57.00 -22.13 32.42
N SER A 557 -57.67 -21.99 33.57
CA SER A 557 -57.70 -23.01 34.63
C SER A 557 -58.72 -24.13 34.34
N GLY A 558 -59.79 -23.80 33.62
CA GLY A 558 -60.99 -24.65 33.49
C GLY A 558 -61.92 -24.58 34.71
N TYR A 559 -61.76 -23.60 35.59
CA TYR A 559 -62.61 -23.34 36.77
C TYR A 559 -63.11 -21.89 36.75
N PHE A 560 -64.28 -21.63 37.31
CA PHE A 560 -64.84 -20.28 37.35
C PHE A 560 -64.15 -19.39 38.39
N ASP A 561 -63.67 -18.24 37.94
CA ASP A 561 -63.37 -17.08 38.78
C ASP A 561 -64.39 -15.96 38.53
N GLU A 562 -64.39 -14.91 39.36
CA GLU A 562 -65.32 -13.77 39.22
C GLU A 562 -65.28 -13.15 37.82
N GLN A 563 -64.09 -13.04 37.24
CA GLN A 563 -63.88 -12.46 35.91
C GLN A 563 -64.48 -13.34 34.81
N THR A 564 -64.30 -14.65 34.91
CA THR A 564 -64.83 -15.65 33.99
C THR A 564 -66.36 -15.65 34.04
N VAL A 565 -66.96 -15.57 35.23
CA VAL A 565 -68.43 -15.49 35.38
C VAL A 565 -68.97 -14.20 34.76
N VAL A 566 -68.41 -13.04 35.11
CA VAL A 566 -68.84 -11.74 34.59
C VAL A 566 -68.74 -11.70 33.06
N ARG A 567 -67.63 -12.19 32.52
CA ARG A 567 -67.40 -12.18 31.06
C ARG A 567 -68.25 -13.19 30.32
N LEU A 568 -68.45 -14.40 30.87
CA LEU A 568 -69.35 -15.40 30.29
C LEU A 568 -70.81 -14.91 30.25
N LEU A 569 -71.22 -14.13 31.26
CA LEU A 569 -72.54 -13.48 31.27
C LEU A 569 -72.63 -12.33 30.27
N ALA A 570 -71.58 -11.53 30.11
CA ALA A 570 -71.54 -10.41 29.16
C ALA A 570 -71.52 -10.87 27.68
N ASP A 571 -70.68 -11.86 27.33
CA ASP A 571 -70.59 -12.41 25.97
C ASP A 571 -71.92 -13.08 25.54
N GLY A 572 -72.71 -13.57 26.51
CA GLY A 572 -74.04 -14.13 26.27
C GLY A 572 -75.16 -13.10 26.01
N VAL A 573 -74.90 -11.81 26.23
CA VAL A 573 -75.86 -10.71 25.96
C VAL A 573 -75.55 -10.01 24.63
N LEU A 574 -74.29 -10.04 24.16
CA LEU A 574 -73.84 -9.34 22.95
C LEU A 574 -73.74 -10.25 21.70
N GLY A 575 -73.90 -11.57 21.85
CA GLY A 575 -73.78 -12.55 20.75
C GLY A 575 -75.10 -12.82 20.01
N ASN A 576 -75.82 -11.78 19.60
CA ASN A 576 -76.97 -11.91 18.69
C ASN A 576 -77.10 -10.66 17.81
N ASP A 577 -76.19 -10.53 16.84
CA ASP A 577 -76.36 -9.82 15.57
C ASP A 577 -75.56 -10.54 14.48
#